data_AF-A0A649ZV19-F1
#
_entry.id   AF-A0A649ZV19-F1
#
_cell.length_a   1.000
_cell.length_b   1.000
_cell.length_c   1.000
_cell.angle_alpha   90.00
_cell.angle_beta   90.00
_cell.angle_gamma   90.00
#
_symmetry.space_group_name_H-M   'P 1'
#
loop_
_entity.id
_entity.type
_entity.pdbx_description
1 polymer ?
#
loop_
_entity_poly.entity_id
_entity_poly.type
_entity_poly.pdbx_seq_one_letter_code
_entity_poly.pdbx_strand_id
1 'polypeptide(L)' 'MQRQLKCAMGQGPCDAAGRRLKVLAPLVLHGACPQCSPQEIRQIRRTLAYVQRNYPWEWAKIVRHYG' A
#
# COMPACT_ATOMS: atom_id res chain seq x y z
N MET A 1 9.71 -4.64 -5.10
CA MET A 1 8.96 -4.25 -3.89
C MET A 1 9.55 -3.03 -3.18
N GLN A 2 10.82 -3.02 -2.78
CA GLN A 2 11.42 -1.91 -2.02
C GLN A 2 11.27 -0.52 -2.70
N ARG A 3 11.41 -0.44 -4.04
CA ARG A 3 11.14 0.80 -4.81
C ARG A 3 9.69 1.27 -4.69
N GLN A 4 8.73 0.35 -4.73
CA GLN A 4 7.31 0.64 -4.62
C GLN A 4 6.95 1.13 -3.21
N LEU A 5 7.59 0.58 -2.17
CA LEU A 5 7.42 1.02 -0.78
C LEU A 5 8.01 2.42 -0.55
N LYS A 6 9.21 2.70 -1.09
CA LYS A 6 9.78 4.06 -1.07
C LYS A 6 8.88 5.06 -1.78
N CYS A 7 8.34 4.70 -2.94
CA CYS A 7 7.37 5.51 -3.66
C CYS A 7 6.12 5.80 -2.83
N ALA A 8 5.53 4.79 -2.19
CA ALA A 8 4.36 4.97 -1.32
C ALA A 8 4.66 6.03 -0.25
N MET A 9 5.82 5.95 0.40
CA MET A 9 6.26 6.92 1.41
C MET A 9 6.79 8.27 0.84
N GLY A 10 6.73 8.50 -0.48
CA GLY A 10 7.26 9.73 -1.10
C GLY A 10 8.78 9.84 -1.14
N GLN A 11 9.51 8.74 -0.87
CA GLN A 11 10.97 8.69 -0.73
C GLN A 11 11.69 8.23 -2.01
N GLY A 12 11.03 8.29 -3.17
CA GLY A 12 11.65 7.90 -4.43
C GLY A 12 10.69 7.81 -5.61
N PRO A 13 11.22 7.52 -6.81
CA PRO A 13 10.45 7.48 -8.05
C PRO A 13 9.46 6.31 -8.06
N CYS A 14 8.26 6.58 -8.57
CA CYS A 14 7.14 5.66 -8.63
C CYS A 14 6.97 4.99 -10.00
N ASP A 15 6.75 3.68 -10.01
CA ASP A 15 6.18 2.95 -11.15
C ASP A 15 4.65 2.82 -10.99
N ALA A 16 3.97 2.18 -11.95
CA ALA A 16 2.52 1.98 -11.89
C ALA A 16 2.07 1.22 -10.63
N ALA A 17 2.86 0.26 -10.17
CA ALA A 17 2.59 -0.52 -8.97
C ALA A 17 2.76 0.32 -7.68
N GLY A 18 3.82 1.13 -7.60
CA GLY A 18 4.10 2.03 -6.50
C GLY A 18 3.04 3.13 -6.37
N ARG A 19 2.58 3.70 -7.50
CA ARG A 19 1.46 4.66 -7.51
C ARG A 19 0.18 4.03 -6.97
N ARG A 20 -0.13 2.79 -7.37
CA ARG A 20 -1.27 2.05 -6.82
C ARG A 20 -1.12 1.84 -5.31
N LEU A 21 0.04 1.40 -4.84
CA LEU A 21 0.31 1.23 -3.40
C LEU A 21 0.14 2.55 -2.63
N LYS A 22 0.64 3.67 -3.16
CA LYS A 22 0.52 5.00 -2.56
C LYS A 22 -0.94 5.43 -2.36
N VAL A 23 -1.79 5.20 -3.35
CA VAL A 23 -3.22 5.56 -3.30
C VAL A 23 -3.99 4.61 -2.40
N LEU A 24 -3.71 3.31 -2.49
CA LEU A 24 -4.58 2.27 -1.95
C LEU A 24 -4.24 1.87 -0.51
N ALA A 25 -2.98 2.06 -0.07
CA ALA A 25 -2.57 1.79 1.31
C ALA A 25 -3.39 2.57 2.36
N PRO A 26 -3.52 3.92 2.29
CA PRO A 26 -4.34 4.67 3.25
C PRO A 26 -5.82 4.25 3.22
N LEU A 27 -6.38 4.01 2.03
CA LEU A 27 -7.80 3.66 1.87
C LEU A 27 -8.16 2.32 2.54
N VAL A 28 -7.25 1.35 2.52
CA VAL A 28 -7.47 0.07 3.21
C VAL A 28 -7.17 0.16 4.70
N LEU A 29 -6.18 0.97 5.10
CA LEU A 29 -5.90 1.22 6.52
C LEU A 29 -7.08 1.89 7.23
N HIS A 30 -7.80 2.78 6.55
CA HIS A 30 -8.99 3.47 7.09
C HIS A 30 -10.28 2.65 6.98
N GLY A 31 -10.20 1.39 6.52
CA GLY A 31 -11.30 0.42 6.62
C GLY A 31 -12.28 0.39 5.45
N ALA A 32 -12.27 1.35 4.52
CA ALA A 32 -13.10 1.28 3.32
C ALA A 32 -12.54 2.13 2.17
N CYS A 33 -12.42 1.52 1.00
CA CYS A 33 -12.30 2.25 -0.26
C CYS A 33 -13.66 2.23 -0.98
N PRO A 34 -14.53 3.24 -0.77
CA PRO A 34 -15.85 3.28 -1.40
C PRO A 34 -15.79 3.42 -2.93
N GLN A 35 -14.66 3.87 -3.47
CA GLN A 35 -14.43 4.03 -4.91
C GLN A 35 -13.75 2.81 -5.56
N CYS A 36 -13.38 1.79 -4.78
CA CYS A 36 -12.73 0.59 -5.30
C CYS A 36 -13.76 -0.48 -5.65
N SER A 37 -13.55 -1.16 -6.78
CA SER A 37 -14.30 -2.37 -7.11
C SER A 37 -13.99 -3.52 -6.12
N PRO A 38 -14.88 -4.51 -5.96
CA PRO A 38 -14.60 -5.68 -5.12
C PRO A 38 -13.33 -6.42 -5.52
N GLN A 39 -12.98 -6.40 -6.81
CA GLN A 39 -11.80 -7.05 -7.36
C GLN A 39 -10.51 -6.28 -6.99
N GLU A 40 -10.56 -4.95 -7.02
CA GLU A 40 -9.47 -4.10 -6.52
C GLU A 40 -9.26 -4.29 -5.03
N ILE A 41 -10.33 -4.31 -4.22
CA ILE A 41 -10.23 -4.54 -2.77
C ILE A 41 -9.52 -5.87 -2.49
N ARG A 42 -9.88 -6.95 -3.19
CA ARG A 42 -9.21 -8.26 -3.05
C ARG A 42 -7.73 -8.19 -3.43
N GLN A 43 -7.40 -7.54 -4.54
CA GLN A 43 -6.02 -7.44 -5.03
C GLN A 43 -5.14 -6.61 -4.08
N ILE A 44 -5.69 -5.51 -3.54
CA ILE A 44 -4.99 -4.65 -2.58
C ILE A 44 -4.75 -5.42 -1.28
N ARG A 45 -5.77 -6.08 -0.72
CA ARG A 45 -5.62 -6.89 0.49
C ARG A 45 -4.53 -7.95 0.35
N ARG A 46 -4.46 -8.63 -0.80
CA ARG A 46 -3.37 -9.58 -1.10
C ARG A 46 -2.00 -8.90 -1.13
N THR A 47 -1.91 -7.75 -1.78
CA THR A 47 -0.67 -6.97 -1.87
C THR A 47 -0.19 -6.51 -0.48
N LEU A 48 -1.10 -5.97 0.33
CA LEU A 48 -0.78 -5.52 1.68
C LEU A 48 -0.40 -6.69 2.59
N ALA A 49 -1.10 -7.83 2.52
CA ALA A 49 -0.73 -9.03 3.27
C ALA A 49 0.67 -9.55 2.88
N TYR A 50 1.04 -9.46 1.59
CA TYR A 50 2.40 -9.77 1.13
C TYR A 50 3.42 -8.78 1.71
N VAL A 51 3.14 -7.47 1.69
CA VAL A 51 4.02 -6.45 2.28
C VAL A 51 4.19 -6.65 3.78
N GLN A 52 3.11 -6.88 4.51
CA GLN A 52 3.14 -7.12 5.95
C GLN A 52 4.00 -8.35 6.31
N ARG A 53 3.89 -9.45 5.55
CA ARG A 53 4.67 -10.68 5.80
C ARG A 53 6.13 -10.57 5.40
N ASN A 54 6.44 -9.91 4.28
CA ASN A 54 7.79 -9.92 3.70
C ASN A 54 8.61 -8.65 4.02
N TYR A 55 7.94 -7.55 4.41
CA TYR A 55 8.54 -6.24 4.66
C TYR A 55 7.93 -5.59 5.92
N PRO A 56 8.04 -6.23 7.10
CA PRO A 56 7.36 -5.77 8.32
C PRO A 56 7.83 -4.39 8.81
N TRP A 57 9.10 -4.03 8.58
CA TRP A 57 9.65 -2.73 8.97
C TRP A 57 9.10 -1.59 8.11
N GLU A 58 9.02 -1.78 6.79
CA GLU A 58 8.40 -0.83 5.88
C GLU A 58 6.89 -0.77 6.10
N TRP A 59 6.25 -1.90 6.40
CA TRP A 59 4.85 -1.94 6.78
C TRP A 59 4.57 -1.06 8.01
N ALA A 60 5.38 -1.18 9.07
CA ALA A 60 5.26 -0.34 10.25
C ALA A 60 5.40 1.15 9.92
N LYS A 61 6.31 1.51 8.99
CA LYS A 61 6.45 2.90 8.52
C LYS A 61 5.22 3.38 7.75
N ILE A 62 4.65 2.54 6.89
CA ILE A 62 3.42 2.84 6.13
C ILE A 62 2.25 3.04 7.09
N VAL A 63 2.05 2.13 8.05
CA VAL A 63 1.00 2.26 9.07
C VAL A 63 1.20 3.53 9.90
N ARG A 64 2.43 3.88 10.29
CA ARG A 64 2.71 5.13 11.01
C ARG A 64 2.49 6.39 10.15
N HIS A 65 2.72 6.30 8.84
CA HIS A 65 2.59 7.44 7.93
C HIS A 65 1.14 7.73 7.52
N TYR A 66 0.30 6.69 7.45
CA TYR A 66 -1.08 6.77 6.94
C TYR A 66 -2.17 6.43 7.98
N GLY A 67 -1.81 5.76 9.07
CA GLY A 67 -2.73 5.38 10.15
C GLY A 67 -3.11 6.54 11.06
#